data_AF-A0A956SSD0-F1
#
_entry.id   AF-A0A956SSD0-F1
#
_cell.length_a   1.000
_cell.length_b   1.000
_cell.length_c   1.000
_cell.angle_alpha   90.00
_cell.angle_beta   90.00
_cell.angle_gamma   90.00
#
_symmetry.space_group_name_H-M   'P 1'
#
loop_
_entity.id
_entity.type
_entity.pdbx_description
1 polymer ?
#
loop_
_entity_poly.entity_id
_entity_poly.type
_entity_poly.pdbx_seq_one_letter_code
_entity_poly.pdbx_strand_id
1 'polypeptide(L)'
;MVFSALFTLSQDHLAYIRNIRECGDYKKAITLYKKLLDSQSYRTAAHIGLAQTYLTLGNFEKGWRELEWHLGKPWKSTQDFKRYITNHARLNNKIILLRAEWGIGDSIWMLRYAQLLKKRGAYIIFAPIHNALIPLLKQQPYINEIIPPGALLPSFHFQAPILI
;
A
#
# COMPACT_ATOMS: atom_id res chain seq x y z
N MET A 1 35.07 20.12 2.59
CA MET A 1 34.45 20.54 1.32
C MET A 1 34.69 19.43 0.31
N VAL A 2 33.79 19.27 -0.67
CA VAL A 2 33.75 18.22 -1.71
C VAL A 2 32.77 17.07 -1.39
N PHE A 3 31.48 17.41 -1.36
CA PHE A 3 30.36 16.52 -1.75
C PHE A 3 29.23 17.42 -2.31
N SER A 4 29.61 18.35 -3.18
CA SER A 4 28.70 19.33 -3.77
C SER A 4 28.97 19.45 -5.27
N ALA A 5 28.78 18.37 -6.01
CA ALA A 5 28.57 18.43 -7.45
C ALA A 5 28.07 17.07 -7.96
N LEU A 6 26.99 17.12 -8.73
CA LEU A 6 26.48 16.08 -9.63
C LEU A 6 25.61 14.97 -9.00
N PHE A 7 24.43 15.37 -8.51
CA PHE A 7 23.26 14.49 -8.56
C PHE A 7 22.33 14.97 -9.69
N THR A 8 22.56 14.45 -10.88
CA THR A 8 21.65 14.60 -12.01
C THR A 8 20.44 13.69 -11.83
N LEU A 9 19.38 14.27 -11.24
CA LEU A 9 17.96 14.10 -11.56
C LEU A 9 17.47 12.68 -11.94
N SER A 10 17.06 11.88 -10.95
CA SER A 10 15.63 11.53 -10.79
C SER A 10 15.36 10.53 -9.64
N GLN A 11 16.13 9.45 -9.52
CA GLN A 11 15.96 8.48 -8.43
C GLN A 11 16.73 8.83 -7.15
N ASP A 12 17.82 9.59 -7.31
CA ASP A 12 18.75 9.82 -6.22
C ASP A 12 18.21 10.73 -5.12
N HIS A 13 17.32 11.66 -5.45
CA HIS A 13 16.73 12.55 -4.45
C HIS A 13 15.84 11.78 -3.47
N LEU A 14 15.02 10.84 -3.94
CA LEU A 14 14.16 10.05 -3.05
C LEU A 14 14.98 9.09 -2.18
N ALA A 15 15.98 8.42 -2.77
CA ALA A 15 16.89 7.55 -2.03
C ALA A 15 17.65 8.34 -0.96
N TYR A 16 18.15 9.52 -1.30
CA TYR A 16 18.83 10.41 -0.35
C TYR A 16 17.92 10.84 0.82
N ILE A 17 16.69 11.28 0.53
CA ILE A 17 15.76 11.71 1.58
C ILE A 17 15.36 10.52 2.47
N ARG A 18 15.15 9.35 1.87
CA ARG A 18 14.88 8.12 2.63
C ARG A 18 16.05 7.78 3.57
N ASN A 19 17.29 7.88 3.09
CA ASN A 19 18.48 7.63 3.91
C ASN A 19 18.56 8.63 5.08
N ILE A 20 18.30 9.93 4.84
CA ILE A 20 18.24 10.94 5.91
C ILE A 20 17.24 10.53 7.00
N ARG A 21 16.05 10.07 6.59
CA ARG A 21 15.01 9.60 7.50
C ARG A 21 15.46 8.35 8.28
N GLU A 22 16.09 7.40 7.62
CA GLU A 22 16.62 6.17 8.24
C GLU A 22 17.76 6.48 9.23
N CYS A 23 18.55 7.52 8.98
CA CYS A 23 19.53 8.06 9.94
C CYS A 23 18.89 8.85 11.10
N GLY A 24 17.56 9.00 11.13
CA GLY A 24 16.83 9.65 12.23
C GLY A 24 16.66 11.16 12.11
N ASP A 25 17.16 11.82 11.04
CA ASP A 25 16.95 13.26 10.83
C ASP A 25 15.59 13.51 10.17
N TYR A 26 14.53 13.23 10.92
CA TYR A 26 13.15 13.30 10.46
C TYR A 26 12.73 14.72 10.07
N LYS A 27 13.27 15.76 10.75
CA LYS A 27 12.96 17.17 10.44
C LYS A 27 13.45 17.55 9.05
N LYS A 28 14.68 17.16 8.72
CA LYS A 28 15.25 17.39 7.39
C LYS A 28 14.52 16.57 6.34
N ALA A 29 14.21 15.30 6.63
CA ALA A 29 13.44 14.46 5.72
C ALA A 29 12.06 15.06 5.37
N ILE A 30 11.29 15.52 6.37
CA ILE A 30 9.99 16.18 6.15
C ILE A 30 10.15 17.41 5.26
N THR A 31 11.14 18.25 5.54
CA THR A 31 11.40 19.47 4.74
C THR A 31 11.68 19.13 3.28
N LEU A 32 12.50 18.10 3.02
CA LEU A 32 12.86 17.71 1.67
C LEU A 32 11.69 17.01 0.95
N TYR A 33 10.93 16.14 1.62
CA TYR A 33 9.74 15.55 1.01
C TYR A 33 8.70 16.61 0.64
N LYS A 34 8.47 17.62 1.49
CA LYS A 34 7.55 18.73 1.17
C LYS A 34 7.96 19.47 -0.09
N LYS A 35 9.26 19.70 -0.31
CA LYS A 35 9.76 20.31 -1.55
C LYS A 35 9.51 19.44 -2.77
N LEU A 36 9.49 18.11 -2.63
CA LEU A 36 9.20 17.19 -3.73
C LEU A 36 7.72 17.15 -4.12
N LEU A 37 6.80 17.68 -3.30
CA LEU A 37 5.37 17.72 -3.62
C LEU A 37 5.05 18.58 -4.85
N ASP A 38 5.89 19.58 -5.12
CA ASP A 38 5.77 20.46 -6.28
C ASP A 38 6.06 19.72 -7.60
N SER A 39 6.79 18.59 -7.53
CA SER A 39 7.06 17.75 -8.69
C SER A 39 5.98 16.69 -8.87
N GLN A 40 5.24 16.77 -9.99
CA GLN A 40 4.22 15.78 -10.33
C GLN A 40 4.77 14.34 -10.34
N SER A 41 5.99 14.15 -10.87
CA SER A 41 6.62 12.83 -10.97
C SER A 41 6.95 12.20 -9.62
N TYR A 42 7.15 13.00 -8.57
CA TYR A 42 7.51 12.50 -7.23
C TYR A 42 6.44 12.69 -6.18
N ARG A 43 5.33 13.37 -6.51
CA ARG A 43 4.29 13.73 -5.54
C ARG A 43 3.80 12.54 -4.72
N THR A 44 3.46 11.43 -5.37
CA THR A 44 2.99 10.23 -4.66
C THR A 44 4.07 9.66 -3.73
N ALA A 45 5.31 9.53 -4.22
CA ALA A 45 6.42 9.03 -3.41
C ALA A 45 6.76 9.97 -2.22
N ALA A 46 6.63 11.28 -2.42
CA ALA A 46 6.83 12.29 -1.39
C ALA A 46 5.75 12.22 -0.30
N HIS A 47 4.47 12.05 -0.65
CA HIS A 47 3.40 11.82 0.33
C HIS A 47 3.62 10.53 1.13
N ILE A 48 4.01 9.42 0.48
CA ILE A 48 4.36 8.18 1.19
C ILE A 48 5.53 8.41 2.16
N GLY A 49 6.56 9.13 1.72
CA GLY A 49 7.71 9.49 2.54
C GLY A 49 7.32 10.32 3.76
N LEU A 50 6.44 11.32 3.58
CA LEU A 50 5.88 12.12 4.67
C LEU A 50 5.05 11.28 5.63
N ALA A 51 4.15 10.45 5.11
CA ALA A 51 3.31 9.56 5.89
C ALA A 51 4.16 8.69 6.82
N GLN A 52 5.11 7.96 6.25
CA GLN A 52 6.03 7.11 7.01
C GLN A 52 6.82 7.90 8.05
N THR A 53 7.31 9.10 7.70
CA THR A 53 8.08 9.93 8.64
C THR A 53 7.22 10.43 9.82
N TYR A 54 5.99 10.87 9.57
CA TYR A 54 5.08 11.30 10.63
C TYR A 54 4.62 10.13 11.52
N LEU A 55 4.35 8.97 10.93
CA LEU A 55 3.99 7.75 11.66
C LEU A 55 5.13 7.31 12.58
N THR A 56 6.38 7.31 12.11
CA THR A 56 7.56 7.01 12.94
C THR A 56 7.70 7.96 14.13
N LEU A 57 7.34 9.24 13.95
CA LEU A 57 7.34 10.24 15.03
C LEU A 57 6.11 10.18 15.95
N GLY A 58 5.19 9.21 15.76
CA GLY A 58 3.95 9.11 16.52
C GLY A 58 2.90 10.17 16.16
N ASN A 59 3.09 10.94 15.09
CA ASN A 59 2.09 11.88 14.59
C ASN A 59 1.11 11.16 13.65
N PHE A 60 0.25 10.35 14.24
CA PHE A 60 -0.70 9.50 13.51
C PHE A 60 -1.65 10.31 12.63
N GLU A 61 -2.14 11.46 13.10
CA GLU A 61 -3.07 12.30 12.34
C GLU A 61 -2.47 12.76 11.00
N LYS A 62 -1.24 13.31 11.04
CA LYS A 62 -0.56 13.73 9.80
C LYS A 62 -0.12 12.53 8.98
N GLY A 63 0.39 11.49 9.63
CA GLY A 63 0.81 10.26 8.97
C GLY A 63 -0.30 9.66 8.09
N TRP A 64 -1.49 9.50 8.65
CA TRP A 64 -2.62 8.95 7.91
C TRP A 64 -3.12 9.87 6.80
N ARG A 65 -3.20 11.17 7.05
CA ARG A 65 -3.61 12.15 6.03
C ARG A 65 -2.69 12.14 4.80
N GLU A 66 -1.39 12.01 5.01
CA GLU A 66 -0.42 11.92 3.90
C GLU A 66 -0.54 10.59 3.15
N LEU A 67 -0.81 9.48 3.87
CA LEU A 67 -0.96 8.15 3.25
C LEU A 67 -2.17 8.08 2.33
N GLU A 68 -3.23 8.87 2.56
CA GLU A 68 -4.40 8.92 1.69
C GLU A 68 -4.06 9.28 0.23
N TRP A 69 -2.98 10.04 0.00
CA TRP A 69 -2.52 10.36 -1.35
C TRP A 69 -2.00 9.14 -2.13
N HIS A 70 -1.46 8.13 -1.44
CA HIS A 70 -1.06 6.87 -2.06
C HIS A 70 -2.25 6.15 -2.71
N LEU A 71 -3.44 6.30 -2.11
CA LEU A 71 -4.69 5.69 -2.57
C LEU A 71 -5.34 6.47 -3.72
N GLY A 72 -4.66 7.51 -4.21
CA GLY A 72 -5.04 8.28 -5.38
C GLY A 72 -5.96 9.46 -5.10
N LYS A 73 -6.65 9.57 -3.94
CA LYS A 73 -7.47 10.73 -3.53
C LYS A 73 -7.73 10.79 -2.01
N PRO A 74 -7.96 11.99 -1.42
CA PRO A 74 -8.39 12.13 -0.03
C PRO A 74 -9.73 11.43 0.24
N TRP A 75 -9.94 11.02 1.50
CA TRP A 75 -10.94 10.09 2.07
C TRP A 75 -12.42 10.14 1.62
N LYS A 76 -12.84 10.98 0.66
CA LYS A 76 -14.25 11.29 0.40
C LYS A 76 -14.85 10.83 -0.94
N SER A 77 -14.12 10.39 -1.97
CA SER A 77 -14.82 10.06 -3.24
C SER A 77 -14.08 9.15 -4.23
N THR A 78 -14.03 7.84 -3.98
CA THR A 78 -13.84 6.89 -5.08
C THR A 78 -14.86 5.76 -4.98
N GLN A 79 -15.42 5.38 -6.13
CA GLN A 79 -16.41 4.32 -6.25
C GLN A 79 -15.83 2.95 -5.81
N ASP A 80 -14.51 2.83 -5.83
CA ASP A 80 -13.75 1.66 -5.37
C ASP A 80 -13.70 1.53 -3.84
N PHE A 81 -13.66 2.65 -3.10
CA PHE A 81 -13.74 2.65 -1.63
C PHE A 81 -15.12 2.24 -1.11
N LYS A 82 -16.18 2.44 -1.90
CA LYS A 82 -17.54 1.95 -1.56
C LYS A 82 -17.61 0.42 -1.47
N ARG A 83 -16.60 -0.29 -2.00
CA ARG A 83 -16.47 -1.74 -1.92
C ARG A 83 -15.56 -2.20 -0.78
N TYR A 84 -15.13 -1.33 0.13
CA TYR A 84 -14.51 -1.83 1.36
C TYR A 84 -15.48 -2.62 2.20
N ILE A 85 -14.92 -3.60 2.92
CA ILE A 85 -15.70 -4.36 3.89
C ILE A 85 -16.03 -3.43 5.05
N THR A 86 -17.17 -2.75 4.98
CA THR A 86 -17.67 -1.88 6.05
C THR A 86 -18.62 -2.60 7.00
N ASN A 87 -19.15 -3.76 6.59
CA ASN A 87 -20.00 -4.61 7.42
C ASN A 87 -19.63 -6.09 7.23
N HIS A 88 -19.04 -6.69 8.28
CA HIS A 88 -18.59 -8.08 8.28
C HIS A 88 -19.72 -9.12 8.43
N ALA A 89 -20.96 -8.69 8.66
CA ALA A 89 -22.08 -9.58 8.97
C ALA A 89 -22.64 -10.35 7.76
N ARG A 90 -22.28 -9.97 6.52
CA ARG A 90 -22.86 -10.56 5.28
C ARG A 90 -21.79 -10.90 4.24
N LEU A 91 -20.81 -11.70 4.60
CA LEU A 91 -19.74 -12.13 3.69
C LEU A 91 -20.05 -13.45 2.95
N ASN A 92 -21.11 -14.16 3.33
CA ASN A 92 -21.48 -15.42 2.70
C ASN A 92 -21.81 -15.22 1.21
N ASN A 93 -21.22 -16.04 0.34
CA ASN A 93 -21.32 -15.95 -1.12
C ASN A 93 -20.86 -14.61 -1.72
N LYS A 94 -20.04 -13.83 -0.99
CA LYS A 94 -19.45 -12.59 -1.51
C LYS A 94 -18.03 -12.82 -2.00
N ILE A 95 -17.73 -12.27 -3.16
CA ILE A 95 -16.40 -12.26 -3.76
C ILE A 95 -15.60 -11.12 -3.13
N ILE A 96 -14.50 -11.47 -2.47
CA ILE A 96 -13.59 -10.52 -1.83
C ILE A 96 -12.25 -10.55 -2.55
N LEU A 97 -11.82 -9.39 -3.05
CA LEU A 97 -10.50 -9.17 -3.58
C LEU A 97 -9.53 -8.77 -2.46
N LEU A 98 -8.52 -9.60 -2.23
CA LEU A 98 -7.36 -9.29 -1.40
C LEU A 98 -6.23 -8.86 -2.32
N ARG A 99 -5.87 -7.58 -2.28
CA ARG A 99 -4.84 -6.99 -3.13
C ARG A 99 -3.66 -6.56 -2.26
N ALA A 100 -2.49 -7.11 -2.54
CA ALA A 100 -1.26 -6.64 -1.93
C ALA A 100 -0.73 -5.44 -2.71
N GLU A 101 -0.47 -4.33 -2.01
CA GLU A 101 -0.04 -3.07 -2.65
C GLU A 101 1.45 -2.75 -2.43
N TRP A 102 2.06 -3.39 -1.43
CA TRP A 102 3.41 -3.07 -0.99
C TRP A 102 4.34 -4.27 -1.20
N GLY A 103 4.75 -4.93 -0.11
CA GLY A 103 5.75 -5.96 -0.13
C GLY A 103 5.21 -7.39 -0.20
N ILE A 104 6.15 -8.30 -0.40
CA ILE A 104 5.93 -9.75 -0.22
C ILE A 104 5.49 -10.06 1.22
N GLY A 105 6.08 -9.39 2.21
CA GLY A 105 5.73 -9.56 3.62
C GLY A 105 4.25 -9.26 3.90
N ASP A 106 3.74 -8.17 3.34
CA ASP A 106 2.34 -7.76 3.51
C ASP A 106 1.37 -8.78 2.89
N SER A 107 1.74 -9.33 1.73
CA SER A 107 0.98 -10.40 1.08
C SER A 107 0.87 -11.64 1.98
N ILE A 108 1.97 -12.03 2.62
CA ILE A 108 2.00 -13.17 3.56
C ILE A 108 1.18 -12.85 4.81
N TRP A 109 1.31 -11.64 5.36
CA TRP A 109 0.55 -11.21 6.53
C TRP A 109 -0.96 -11.29 6.29
N MET A 110 -1.42 -10.95 5.09
CA MET A 110 -2.83 -11.03 4.70
C MET A 110 -3.42 -12.44 4.66
N LEU A 111 -2.61 -13.48 4.49
CA LEU A 111 -3.10 -14.85 4.39
C LEU A 111 -3.95 -15.25 5.61
N ARG A 112 -3.61 -14.72 6.80
CA ARG A 112 -4.38 -14.95 8.02
C ARG A 112 -5.82 -14.42 7.93
N TYR A 113 -6.01 -13.29 7.27
CA TYR A 113 -7.33 -12.69 7.08
C TYR A 113 -8.10 -13.38 5.97
N ALA A 114 -7.43 -13.82 4.90
CA ALA A 114 -8.05 -14.64 3.85
C ALA A 114 -8.74 -15.88 4.45
N GLN A 115 -8.06 -16.56 5.36
CA GLN A 115 -8.62 -17.72 6.06
C GLN A 115 -9.87 -17.36 6.89
N LEU A 116 -9.84 -16.23 7.62
CA LEU A 116 -10.98 -15.76 8.42
C LEU A 116 -12.18 -15.34 7.58
N LEU A 117 -11.94 -14.77 6.40
CA LEU A 117 -12.99 -14.39 5.46
C LEU A 117 -13.61 -15.63 4.80
N LYS A 118 -12.79 -16.61 4.42
CA LYS A 118 -13.25 -17.90 3.90
C LYS A 118 -14.16 -18.63 4.90
N LYS A 119 -13.77 -18.66 6.18
CA LYS A 119 -14.59 -19.23 7.26
C LYS A 119 -15.97 -18.57 7.40
N ARG A 120 -16.14 -17.34 6.91
CA ARG A 120 -17.41 -16.61 6.87
C ARG A 120 -18.18 -16.79 5.55
N GLY A 121 -17.77 -17.75 4.71
CA GLY A 121 -18.44 -18.08 3.45
C GLY A 121 -18.07 -17.19 2.26
N ALA A 122 -16.99 -16.40 2.37
CA ALA A 122 -16.53 -15.57 1.26
C ALA A 122 -15.80 -16.41 0.19
N TYR A 123 -15.89 -15.95 -1.06
CA TYR A 123 -15.06 -16.39 -2.17
C TYR A 123 -13.85 -15.46 -2.27
N ILE A 124 -12.64 -16.00 -2.11
CA ILE A 124 -11.42 -15.18 -1.99
C ILE A 124 -10.64 -15.18 -3.30
N ILE A 125 -10.49 -13.98 -3.87
CA ILE A 125 -9.59 -13.71 -4.99
C ILE A 125 -8.37 -13.00 -4.43
N PHE A 126 -7.17 -13.55 -4.67
CA PHE A 126 -5.91 -12.97 -4.19
C PHE A 126 -5.08 -12.44 -5.35
N ALA A 127 -4.78 -11.14 -5.34
CA ALA A 127 -3.88 -10.50 -6.29
C ALA A 127 -2.54 -10.16 -5.59
N PRO A 128 -1.51 -11.02 -5.67
CA PRO A 128 -0.20 -10.71 -5.12
C PRO A 128 0.49 -9.58 -5.88
N ILE A 129 1.45 -8.95 -5.21
CA ILE A 129 2.32 -7.97 -5.86
C ILE A 129 3.41 -8.62 -6.74
N HIS A 130 3.75 -9.89 -6.49
CA HIS A 130 4.85 -10.59 -7.16
C HIS A 130 4.53 -12.06 -7.49
N ASN A 131 4.92 -12.50 -8.69
CA ASN A 131 4.68 -13.86 -9.18
C ASN A 131 5.29 -14.97 -8.30
N ALA A 132 6.41 -14.69 -7.63
CA ALA A 132 7.06 -15.63 -6.72
C ALA A 132 6.15 -16.11 -5.57
N LEU A 133 5.06 -15.39 -5.27
CA LEU A 133 4.10 -15.80 -4.24
C LEU A 133 3.05 -16.78 -4.75
N ILE A 134 2.84 -16.91 -6.07
CA ILE A 134 1.81 -17.77 -6.65
C ILE A 134 1.91 -19.22 -6.16
N PRO A 135 3.10 -19.87 -6.10
CA PRO A 135 3.20 -21.24 -5.58
C PRO A 135 2.73 -21.37 -4.14
N LEU A 136 3.09 -20.41 -3.27
CA LEU A 136 2.64 -20.38 -1.88
C LEU A 136 1.12 -20.18 -1.77
N LEU A 137 0.57 -19.25 -2.55
CA LEU A 137 -0.86 -18.95 -2.56
C LEU A 137 -1.69 -20.14 -3.04
N LYS A 138 -1.20 -20.89 -4.04
CA LYS A 138 -1.87 -22.11 -4.55
C LYS A 138 -1.99 -23.22 -3.49
N GLN A 139 -1.10 -23.24 -2.52
CA GLN A 139 -1.15 -24.21 -1.41
C GLN A 139 -2.21 -23.85 -0.35
N GLN A 140 -2.83 -22.67 -0.42
CA GLN A 140 -3.78 -22.21 0.59
C GLN A 140 -5.21 -22.62 0.21
N PRO A 141 -5.86 -23.55 0.94
CA PRO A 141 -7.19 -24.05 0.58
C PRO A 141 -8.31 -23.01 0.73
N TYR A 142 -8.01 -21.89 1.39
CA TYR A 142 -8.95 -20.79 1.61
C TYR A 142 -8.86 -19.70 0.53
N ILE A 143 -7.95 -19.81 -0.42
CA ILE A 143 -7.89 -18.95 -1.61
C ILE A 143 -8.60 -19.66 -2.75
N ASN A 144 -9.59 -19.02 -3.34
CA ASN A 144 -10.33 -19.60 -4.46
C ASN A 144 -9.66 -19.31 -5.80
N GLU A 145 -9.07 -18.13 -5.97
CA GLU A 145 -8.52 -17.68 -7.23
C GLU A 145 -7.30 -16.77 -6.99
N ILE A 146 -6.32 -16.84 -7.90
CA ILE A 146 -5.09 -16.04 -7.83
C ILE A 146 -4.97 -15.26 -9.13
N ILE A 147 -4.85 -13.93 -9.04
CA ILE A 147 -4.70 -13.04 -10.18
C ILE A 147 -3.25 -12.57 -10.26
N PRO A 148 -2.48 -12.98 -11.29
CA PRO A 148 -1.09 -12.53 -11.43
C PRO A 148 -0.96 -11.00 -11.49
N PRO A 149 0.17 -10.42 -11.04
CA PRO A 149 0.44 -9.00 -11.19
C PRO A 149 0.31 -8.57 -12.66
N GLY A 150 -0.41 -7.46 -12.90
CA GLY A 150 -0.64 -6.91 -14.24
C GLY A 150 -1.80 -7.53 -15.02
N ALA A 151 -2.40 -8.62 -14.53
CA ALA A 151 -3.62 -9.17 -15.13
C ALA A 151 -4.86 -8.30 -14.80
N LEU A 152 -5.88 -8.38 -15.65
CA LEU A 152 -7.16 -7.73 -15.40
C LEU A 152 -7.84 -8.34 -14.19
N LEU A 153 -8.38 -7.49 -13.33
CA LEU A 153 -9.11 -7.93 -12.15
C LEU A 153 -10.54 -8.37 -12.55
N PRO A 154 -11.00 -9.54 -12.08
CA PRO A 154 -12.39 -9.98 -12.28
C PRO A 154 -13.35 -9.14 -11.44
N SER A 155 -14.65 -9.31 -11.65
CA SER A 155 -15.67 -8.64 -10.83
C SER A 155 -15.64 -9.14 -9.38
N PHE A 156 -15.64 -8.22 -8.42
CA PHE A 156 -15.68 -8.52 -6.99
C PHE A 156 -16.70 -7.63 -6.27
N HIS A 157 -17.23 -8.14 -5.16
CA HIS A 157 -18.19 -7.41 -4.32
C HIS A 157 -17.48 -6.47 -3.37
N PHE A 158 -16.43 -6.96 -2.72
CA PHE A 158 -15.64 -6.19 -1.77
C PHE A 158 -14.15 -6.30 -2.04
N GLN A 159 -13.38 -5.32 -1.57
CA GLN A 159 -11.94 -5.37 -1.53
C GLN A 159 -11.40 -5.01 -0.14
N ALA A 160 -10.22 -5.52 0.18
CA ALA A 160 -9.46 -5.11 1.35
C ALA A 160 -8.02 -4.81 0.91
N PRO A 161 -7.70 -3.54 0.60
CA PRO A 161 -6.32 -3.12 0.39
C PRO A 161 -5.61 -3.00 1.73
N ILE A 162 -4.31 -3.28 1.73
CA ILE A 162 -3.48 -3.17 2.92
C ILE A 162 -3.21 -1.70 3.16
N LEU A 163 -3.96 -1.12 4.09
CA LEU A 163 -3.56 0.10 4.78
C LEU A 163 -2.80 -0.36 6.02
N ILE A 164 -1.56 0.14 6.12
CA ILE A 164 -0.69 -0.01 7.28
C ILE A 164 -1.45 0.43 8.55
#